data_AF-A0A848Y040-F1
#
_entry.id   AF-A0A848Y040-F1
#
_cell.length_a   1.000
_cell.length_b   1.000
_cell.length_c   1.000
_cell.angle_alpha   90.00
_cell.angle_beta   90.00
_cell.angle_gamma   90.00
#
_symmetry.space_group_name_H-M   'P 1'
#
loop_
_entity.id
_entity.type
_entity.pdbx_description
1 polymer ?
#
loop_
_entity_poly.entity_id
_entity_poly.type
_entity_poly.pdbx_seq_one_letter_code
_entity_poly.pdbx_strand_id
1 'polypeptide(L)'
;MPRLIKRYGSRKLYDTRDSRYVSLDELAGWVREGQQLQVVDNRSGDDVTAAILTQIISEEGRRGESLLSSGFLHNLVRFGENTLKAGEEAVETRIKQARDGAGALVQKSLDKLKPTGSLGEMRDEMARLRERLEALESSLDEFDDEADAPESSS
;
A
#
# COMPACT_ATOMS: atom_id res chain seq x y z
N MET A 1 -25.07 12.23 -15.94
CA MET A 1 -25.39 10.79 -16.06
C MET A 1 -25.19 10.38 -17.51
N PRO A 2 -24.67 9.17 -17.79
CA PRO A 2 -24.48 8.69 -19.15
C PRO A 2 -25.83 8.50 -19.86
N ARG A 3 -25.86 8.75 -21.17
CA ARG A 3 -27.03 8.49 -22.02
C ARG A 3 -27.11 6.99 -22.29
N LEU A 4 -28.23 6.37 -21.90
CA LEU A 4 -28.42 4.94 -21.99
C LEU A 4 -28.88 4.53 -23.40
N ILE A 5 -28.12 3.63 -24.02
CA ILE A 5 -28.41 3.04 -25.31
C ILE A 5 -28.64 1.54 -25.12
N LYS A 6 -29.73 1.01 -25.65
CA LYS A 6 -30.01 -0.42 -25.69
C LYS A 6 -29.60 -1.00 -27.04
N ARG A 7 -28.80 -2.07 -27.01
CA ARG A 7 -28.39 -2.80 -28.22
C ARG A 7 -29.30 -4.00 -28.46
N TYR A 8 -29.89 -4.09 -29.64
CA TYR A 8 -30.79 -5.17 -30.05
C TYR A 8 -30.19 -6.06 -31.16
N GLY A 9 -28.85 -6.19 -31.17
CA GLY A 9 -28.08 -6.92 -32.18
C GLY A 9 -26.92 -6.09 -32.76
N SER A 10 -26.39 -6.48 -33.90
CA SER A 10 -25.17 -5.86 -34.46
C SER A 10 -25.35 -4.43 -34.96
N ARG A 11 -26.53 -4.09 -35.50
CA ARG A 11 -26.79 -2.78 -36.13
C ARG A 11 -27.88 -1.94 -35.46
N LYS A 12 -28.63 -2.52 -34.51
CA LYS A 12 -29.78 -1.87 -33.88
C LYS A 12 -29.38 -1.29 -32.53
N LEU A 13 -29.29 0.03 -32.46
CA LEU A 13 -29.04 0.79 -31.25
C LEU A 13 -30.25 1.67 -30.98
N TYR A 14 -30.81 1.59 -29.78
CA TYR A 14 -32.00 2.32 -29.38
C TYR A 14 -31.65 3.26 -28.24
N ASP A 15 -31.86 4.54 -28.43
CA ASP A 15 -31.67 5.53 -27.39
C ASP A 15 -32.93 5.61 -26.51
N THR A 16 -32.76 5.42 -25.20
CA THR A 16 -33.87 5.47 -24.25
C THR A 16 -34.32 6.89 -23.92
N ARG A 17 -33.51 7.90 -24.24
CA ARG A 17 -33.85 9.31 -23.96
C ARG A 17 -34.83 9.88 -25.00
N ASP A 18 -34.48 9.78 -26.28
CA ASP A 18 -35.30 10.25 -27.40
C ASP A 18 -36.23 9.15 -27.93
N SER A 19 -36.18 7.96 -27.34
CA SER A 19 -37.05 6.82 -27.65
C SER A 19 -37.03 6.43 -29.13
N ARG A 20 -35.84 6.44 -29.75
CA ARG A 20 -35.66 6.17 -31.19
C ARG A 20 -34.43 5.33 -31.47
N TYR A 21 -34.42 4.70 -32.65
CA TYR A 21 -33.22 4.09 -33.19
C TYR A 21 -32.22 5.15 -33.64
N VAL A 22 -30.96 4.84 -33.40
CA VAL A 22 -29.81 5.73 -33.64
C VAL A 22 -28.72 4.95 -34.36
N SER A 23 -27.97 5.64 -35.20
CA SER A 23 -26.83 5.08 -35.93
C SER A 23 -25.55 5.13 -35.08
N LEU A 24 -24.55 4.35 -35.48
CA LEU A 24 -23.22 4.41 -34.87
C LEU A 24 -22.57 5.81 -35.06
N ASP A 25 -22.84 6.45 -36.20
CA ASP A 25 -22.36 7.80 -36.52
C ASP A 25 -22.94 8.87 -35.60
N GLU A 26 -24.23 8.76 -35.25
CA GLU A 26 -24.85 9.66 -34.27
C GLU A 26 -24.22 9.49 -32.88
N LEU A 27 -23.96 8.24 -32.46
CA LEU A 27 -23.26 7.97 -31.21
C LEU A 27 -21.85 8.57 -31.23
N ALA A 28 -21.11 8.40 -32.33
CA ALA A 28 -19.79 9.00 -32.52
C ALA A 28 -19.84 10.53 -32.39
N GLY A 29 -20.85 11.15 -33.02
CA GLY A 29 -21.12 12.59 -32.90
C GLY A 29 -21.30 13.03 -31.46
N TRP A 30 -22.15 12.35 -30.69
CA TRP A 30 -22.37 12.67 -29.28
C TRP A 30 -21.11 12.51 -28.44
N VAL A 31 -20.32 11.46 -28.66
CA VAL A 31 -19.05 11.27 -27.93
C VAL A 31 -18.07 12.40 -28.25
N ARG A 32 -18.00 12.85 -29.51
CA ARG A 32 -17.17 14.01 -29.92
C ARG A 32 -17.63 15.31 -29.27
N GLU A 33 -18.92 15.46 -29.00
CA GLU A 33 -19.50 16.59 -28.25
C GLU A 33 -19.29 16.49 -26.73
N GLY A 34 -18.63 15.43 -26.24
CA GLY A 34 -18.35 15.21 -24.83
C GLY A 34 -19.47 14.49 -24.06
N GLN A 35 -20.50 13.99 -24.75
CA GLN A 35 -21.56 13.22 -24.13
C GLN A 35 -21.06 11.82 -23.76
N GLN A 36 -21.22 11.45 -22.49
CA GLN A 36 -20.96 10.08 -22.03
C GLN A 36 -22.12 9.16 -22.43
N LEU A 37 -21.79 7.98 -22.94
CA LEU A 37 -22.73 6.93 -23.32
C LEU A 37 -22.57 5.72 -22.41
N GLN A 38 -23.67 5.03 -22.15
CA GLN A 38 -23.67 3.68 -21.59
C GLN A 38 -24.49 2.80 -22.53
N VAL A 39 -23.90 1.70 -23.00
CA VAL A 39 -24.58 0.77 -23.91
C VAL A 39 -24.77 -0.57 -23.23
N VAL A 40 -26.03 -1.01 -23.17
CA VAL A 40 -26.41 -2.29 -22.56
C VAL A 40 -27.00 -3.21 -23.63
N ASP A 41 -26.54 -4.46 -23.67
CA ASP A 41 -27.13 -5.47 -24.54
C ASP A 41 -28.53 -5.85 -24.04
N ASN A 42 -29.54 -5.73 -24.89
CA ASN A 42 -30.92 -5.97 -24.47
C ASN A 42 -31.19 -7.47 -24.22
N ARG A 43 -30.39 -8.39 -24.77
CA ARG A 43 -30.59 -9.82 -24.57
C ARG A 43 -29.90 -10.30 -23.30
N SER A 44 -28.63 -9.96 -23.10
CA SER A 44 -27.87 -10.44 -21.94
C SER A 44 -27.92 -9.49 -20.74
N GLY A 45 -28.18 -8.21 -20.96
CA GLY A 45 -28.07 -7.18 -19.92
C GLY A 45 -26.64 -6.70 -19.67
N ASP A 46 -25.66 -7.19 -20.43
CA ASP A 46 -24.26 -6.84 -20.24
C ASP A 46 -23.96 -5.41 -20.67
N ASP A 47 -23.03 -4.76 -19.96
CA ASP A 47 -22.45 -3.50 -20.41
C ASP A 47 -21.50 -3.76 -21.58
N VAL A 48 -21.90 -3.31 -22.76
CA VAL A 48 -21.15 -3.44 -24.01
C VAL A 48 -20.61 -2.10 -24.50
N THR A 49 -20.52 -1.11 -23.61
CA THR A 49 -20.06 0.26 -23.94
C THR A 49 -18.68 0.24 -24.60
N ALA A 50 -17.71 -0.48 -24.02
CA ALA A 50 -16.35 -0.56 -24.55
C ALA A 50 -16.30 -1.18 -25.97
N ALA A 51 -17.13 -2.19 -26.23
CA ALA A 51 -17.21 -2.83 -27.53
C ALA A 51 -17.76 -1.87 -28.60
N ILE A 52 -18.80 -1.10 -28.27
CA ILE A 52 -19.40 -0.12 -29.18
C ILE A 52 -18.47 1.07 -29.44
N LEU A 53 -17.79 1.58 -28.41
CA LEU A 53 -16.79 2.65 -28.58
C LEU A 53 -15.62 2.18 -29.46
N THR A 54 -15.16 0.93 -29.28
CA THR A 54 -14.13 0.35 -30.13
C THR A 54 -14.59 0.22 -31.58
N GLN A 55 -15.86 -0.16 -31.79
CA GLN A 55 -16.45 -0.22 -33.12
C GLN A 55 -16.49 1.17 -33.78
N ILE A 56 -16.90 2.22 -33.06
CA ILE A 56 -16.87 3.62 -33.54
C ILE A 56 -15.47 3.99 -34.03
N ILE A 57 -14.45 3.80 -33.17
CA ILE A 57 -13.05 4.10 -33.47
C ILE A 57 -12.59 3.33 -34.73
N SER A 58 -12.96 2.05 -34.85
CA SER A 58 -12.59 1.24 -36.01
C SER A 58 -13.24 1.72 -37.31
N GLU A 59 -14.51 2.12 -37.28
CA GLU A 59 -15.22 2.62 -38.46
C GLU A 59 -14.69 3.98 -38.92
N GLU A 60 -14.37 4.88 -37.98
CA GLU A 60 -13.83 6.21 -38.30
C GLU A 60 -12.42 6.10 -38.93
N GLY A 61 -11.58 5.19 -38.43
CA GLY A 61 -10.28 4.88 -39.02
C GLY A 61 -10.36 4.35 -40.46
N ARG A 62 -11.40 3.58 -40.81
CA ARG A 62 -11.63 3.10 -42.20
C ARG A 62 -12.05 4.20 -43.16
N ARG A 63 -12.70 5.26 -42.68
CA ARG A 63 -13.12 6.41 -43.49
C ARG A 63 -11.98 7.38 -43.80
N GLY A 64 -10.81 7.17 -43.20
CA GLY A 64 -9.65 8.03 -43.42
C GLY A 64 -9.73 9.36 -42.68
N GLU A 65 -10.62 9.49 -41.69
CA GLU A 65 -10.64 10.65 -40.81
C GLU A 65 -9.37 10.62 -39.93
N SER A 66 -8.44 11.51 -40.27
CA SER A 66 -6.99 11.50 -39.97
C SER A 66 -6.57 11.53 -38.48
N LEU A 67 -7.47 11.32 -37.53
CA LEU A 67 -7.17 11.41 -36.08
C LEU A 67 -6.60 10.11 -35.49
N LEU A 68 -6.81 8.96 -36.15
CA LEU A 68 -6.36 7.65 -35.66
C LEU A 68 -5.08 7.18 -36.36
N SER A 69 -4.02 7.98 -36.26
CA SER A 69 -2.71 7.54 -36.77
C SER A 69 -2.28 6.24 -36.07
N SER A 70 -1.53 5.39 -36.79
CA SER A 70 -0.97 4.16 -36.20
C SER A 70 -0.15 4.46 -34.94
N GLY A 71 0.58 5.58 -34.89
CA GLY A 71 1.32 6.01 -33.70
C GLY A 71 0.42 6.28 -32.50
N PHE A 72 -0.74 6.94 -32.70
CA PHE A 72 -1.71 7.18 -31.63
C PHE A 72 -2.29 5.87 -31.08
N LEU A 73 -2.65 4.93 -31.96
CA LEU A 73 -3.18 3.63 -31.53
C LEU A 73 -2.15 2.80 -30.75
N HIS A 74 -0.88 2.79 -31.19
CA HIS A 74 0.20 2.16 -30.43
C HIS A 74 0.34 2.78 -29.03
N ASN A 75 0.26 4.11 -28.93
CA ASN A 75 0.32 4.81 -27.65
C ASN A 75 -0.89 4.49 -26.76
N LEU A 76 -2.09 4.38 -27.32
CA LEU A 76 -3.30 4.01 -26.58
C LEU A 76 -3.19 2.61 -25.97
N VAL A 77 -2.68 1.63 -26.74
CA VAL A 77 -2.45 0.26 -26.24
C VAL A 77 -1.40 0.25 -25.12
N ARG A 78 -0.27 0.95 -25.32
CA ARG A 78 0.78 1.07 -24.28
C ARG A 78 0.28 1.76 -23.02
N PHE A 79 -0.56 2.78 -23.16
CA PHE A 79 -1.10 3.52 -22.02
C PHE A 79 -1.97 2.64 -21.12
N GLY A 80 -2.77 1.74 -21.71
CA GLY A 80 -3.54 0.76 -20.95
C GLY A 80 -2.68 -0.15 -20.08
N GLU A 81 -1.57 -0.66 -20.63
CA GLU A 81 -0.62 -1.50 -19.89
C GLU A 81 0.14 -0.73 -18.82
N ASN A 82 0.61 0.48 -19.13
CA ASN A 82 1.42 1.28 -18.22
C ASN A 82 0.61 1.76 -17.01
N THR A 83 -0.68 2.08 -17.19
CA THR A 83 -1.57 2.47 -16.10
C THR A 83 -1.79 1.32 -15.12
N LEU A 84 -1.92 0.08 -15.64
CA LEU A 84 -2.05 -1.11 -14.81
C LEU A 84 -0.76 -1.38 -14.01
N LYS A 85 0.39 -1.40 -14.70
CA LYS A 85 1.71 -1.65 -14.08
C LYS A 85 2.06 -0.62 -13.01
N ALA A 86 1.80 0.67 -13.26
CA ALA A 86 2.01 1.72 -12.27
C ALA A 86 1.14 1.53 -11.01
N GLY A 87 -0.09 1.03 -11.19
CA GLY A 87 -0.96 0.66 -10.08
C GLY A 87 -0.40 -0.51 -9.26
N GLU A 88 0.09 -1.55 -9.92
CA GLU A 88 0.71 -2.72 -9.28
C GLU A 88 1.98 -2.35 -8.50
N GLU A 89 2.88 -1.57 -9.10
CA GLU A 89 4.10 -1.09 -8.46
C GLU A 89 3.79 -0.19 -7.23
N ALA A 90 2.76 0.66 -7.34
CA ALA A 90 2.32 1.49 -6.21
C ALA A 90 1.77 0.66 -5.05
N VAL A 91 1.05 -0.43 -5.34
CA VAL A 91 0.55 -1.37 -4.32
C VAL A 91 1.71 -2.14 -3.68
N GLU A 92 2.65 -2.65 -4.48
CA GLU A 92 3.81 -3.39 -3.96
C GLU A 92 4.69 -2.50 -3.06
N THR A 93 4.93 -1.26 -3.48
CA THR A 93 5.70 -0.27 -2.71
C THR A 93 5.00 0.03 -1.37
N ARG A 94 3.67 0.17 -1.38
CA ARG A 94 2.88 0.39 -0.15
C ARG A 94 2.89 -0.82 0.77
N ILE A 95 2.80 -2.03 0.24
CA ILE A 95 2.87 -3.28 1.02
C ILE A 95 4.26 -3.43 1.67
N LYS A 96 5.34 -3.16 0.92
CA LYS A 96 6.71 -3.17 1.44
C LYS A 96 6.89 -2.16 2.56
N GLN A 97 6.49 -0.90 2.35
CA GLN A 97 6.56 0.13 3.40
C GLN A 97 5.74 -0.20 4.65
N ALA A 98 4.56 -0.81 4.50
CA ALA A 98 3.75 -1.23 5.64
C ALA A 98 4.44 -2.35 6.44
N ARG A 99 5.05 -3.32 5.76
CA ARG A 99 5.80 -4.41 6.39
C ARG A 99 7.06 -3.91 7.09
N ASP A 100 7.80 -3.00 6.46
CA ASP A 100 9.02 -2.42 7.00
C ASP A 100 8.71 -1.49 8.18
N GLY A 101 7.62 -0.71 8.11
CA GLY A 101 7.15 0.12 9.21
C GLY A 101 6.69 -0.70 10.42
N ALA A 102 5.97 -1.80 10.21
CA ALA A 102 5.61 -2.72 11.28
C ALA A 102 6.86 -3.36 11.92
N GLY A 103 7.83 -3.78 11.10
CA GLY A 103 9.12 -4.30 11.57
C GLY A 103 9.89 -3.29 12.42
N ALA A 104 9.95 -2.03 11.98
CA ALA A 104 10.63 -0.96 12.71
C ALA A 104 9.95 -0.64 14.06
N LEU A 105 8.62 -0.68 14.14
CA LEU A 105 7.88 -0.48 15.39
C LEU A 105 8.07 -1.64 16.37
N VAL A 106 8.04 -2.88 15.88
CA VAL A 106 8.34 -4.07 16.68
C VAL A 106 9.77 -4.01 17.20
N GLN A 107 10.73 -3.67 16.36
CA GLN A 107 12.14 -3.54 16.75
C GLN A 107 12.34 -2.43 17.80
N LYS A 108 11.74 -1.25 17.60
CA LYS A 108 11.81 -0.13 18.54
C LYS A 108 11.12 -0.43 19.87
N SER A 109 10.09 -1.28 19.87
CA SER A 109 9.40 -1.74 21.08
C SER A 109 10.22 -2.83 21.79
N LEU A 110 10.83 -3.75 21.05
CA LEU A 110 11.76 -4.75 21.58
C LEU A 110 13.01 -4.11 22.18
N ASP A 111 13.57 -3.08 21.55
CA ASP A 111 14.73 -2.37 22.10
C ASP A 111 14.38 -1.55 23.35
N LYS A 112 13.12 -1.10 23.49
CA LYS A 112 12.61 -0.50 24.74
C LYS A 112 12.29 -1.54 25.82
N LEU A 113 11.99 -2.77 25.43
CA LEU A 113 11.67 -3.89 26.32
C LEU A 113 12.89 -4.77 26.62
N LYS A 114 14.01 -4.58 25.91
CA LYS A 114 15.30 -5.15 26.31
C LYS A 114 15.67 -4.53 27.66
N PRO A 115 15.80 -5.32 28.73
CA PRO A 115 16.20 -4.83 30.04
C PRO A 115 17.72 -4.62 30.02
N THR A 116 18.21 -3.68 29.22
CA THR A 116 19.64 -3.42 29.02
C THR A 116 20.10 -2.18 29.77
N GLY A 117 19.60 -2.00 30.99
CA GLY A 117 20.06 -0.93 31.89
C GLY A 117 19.85 -1.22 33.37
N SER A 118 19.57 -2.46 33.79
CA SER A 118 19.44 -2.74 35.23
C SER A 118 20.06 -4.05 35.70
N LEU A 119 20.24 -5.07 34.85
CA LEU A 119 20.84 -6.33 35.32
C LEU A 119 22.38 -6.32 35.33
N GLY A 120 23.02 -5.67 34.35
CA GLY A 120 24.48 -5.55 34.31
C GLY A 120 24.98 -4.59 35.39
N GLU A 121 24.35 -3.41 35.47
CA GLU A 121 24.70 -2.39 36.44
C GLU A 121 24.43 -2.83 37.88
N MET A 122 23.30 -3.52 38.17
CA MET A 122 23.09 -4.12 39.50
C MET A 122 24.11 -5.20 39.82
N ARG A 123 24.54 -5.99 38.82
CA ARG A 123 25.54 -7.05 39.07
C ARG A 123 26.89 -6.45 39.42
N ASP A 124 27.28 -5.38 38.74
CA ASP A 124 28.53 -4.65 39.02
C ASP A 124 28.45 -3.88 40.34
N GLU A 125 27.29 -3.29 40.67
CA GLU A 125 27.05 -2.63 41.94
C GLU A 125 27.05 -3.63 43.12
N MET A 126 26.44 -4.79 42.95
CA MET A 126 26.46 -5.88 43.93
C MET A 126 27.87 -6.47 44.11
N ALA A 127 28.70 -6.48 43.06
CA ALA A 127 30.10 -6.88 43.18
C ALA A 127 30.90 -5.88 44.02
N ARG A 128 30.72 -4.58 43.77
CA ARG A 128 31.37 -3.51 44.56
C ARG A 128 30.89 -3.47 46.02
N LEU A 129 29.61 -3.72 46.27
CA LEU A 129 29.06 -3.79 47.62
C LEU A 129 29.65 -4.95 48.41
N ARG A 130 29.84 -6.12 47.78
CA ARG A 130 30.49 -7.28 48.40
C ARG A 130 31.94 -6.99 48.77
N GLU A 131 32.72 -6.45 47.85
CA GLU A 131 34.12 -6.07 48.10
C GLU A 131 34.25 -5.08 49.26
N ARG A 132 33.32 -4.12 49.36
CA ARG A 132 33.30 -3.14 50.44
C ARG A 132 32.87 -3.71 51.80
N LEU A 133 31.98 -4.70 51.81
CA LEU A 133 31.61 -5.43 53.02
C LEU A 133 32.78 -6.28 53.52
N GLU A 134 33.47 -6.97 52.61
CA GLU A 134 34.62 -7.81 52.92
C GLU A 134 35.79 -6.99 53.49
N ALA A 135 36.01 -5.78 52.97
CA ALA A 135 36.98 -4.83 53.54
C ALA A 135 36.58 -4.31 54.93
N LEU A 136 35.28 -4.20 55.22
CA LEU A 136 34.78 -3.76 56.52
C LEU A 136 34.89 -4.89 57.56
N GLU A 137 34.55 -6.12 57.15
CA GLU A 137 34.65 -7.33 57.95
C GLU A 137 36.11 -7.60 58.33
N SER A 138 37.04 -7.49 57.38
CA SER A 138 38.48 -7.59 57.67
C SER A 138 38.98 -6.52 58.64
N SER A 139 38.41 -5.30 58.60
CA SER A 139 38.79 -4.25 59.57
C SER A 139 38.19 -4.50 60.95
N LEU A 140 37.02 -5.14 61.04
CA LEU A 140 36.35 -5.47 62.31
C LEU A 140 37.04 -6.64 63.02
N ASP A 141 37.48 -7.66 62.28
CA ASP A 141 38.30 -8.76 62.84
C ASP A 141 39.62 -8.24 63.43
N GLU A 142 40.21 -7.20 62.83
CA GLU A 142 41.42 -6.54 63.36
C GLU A 142 41.19 -5.80 64.69
N PHE A 143 39.95 -5.39 64.99
CA PHE A 143 39.59 -4.73 66.25
C PHE A 143 39.15 -5.70 67.35
N ASP A 144 38.59 -6.87 67.02
CA ASP A 144 38.20 -7.88 68.00
C ASP A 144 39.43 -8.66 68.55
N ASP A 145 40.51 -8.79 67.78
CA ASP A 145 41.78 -9.37 68.24
C ASP A 145 42.53 -8.48 69.27
N GLU A 146 42.20 -7.18 69.37
CA GLU A 146 42.83 -6.25 70.33
C GLU A 146 42.07 -6.16 71.67
N ALA A 147 40.89 -6.80 71.78
CA ALA A 147 40.05 -6.80 72.99
C ALA A 147 40.25 -8.01 73.92
N ASP A 148 41.05 -9.03 73.54
CA ASP A 148 41.29 -10.25 74.34
C ASP A 148 42.76 -10.43 74.79
N ALA A 149 43.47 -9.32 75.02
CA ALA A 149 44.76 -9.37 75.71
C ALA A 149 44.54 -9.53 77.24
N PRO A 150 45.05 -10.59 77.89
CA PRO A 150 44.86 -10.77 79.33
C PRO A 150 45.69 -9.73 80.11
N GLU A 151 45.01 -8.84 80.85
CA GLU A 151 45.68 -8.08 81.91
C GLU A 151 46.22 -9.06 82.96
N SER A 152 47.54 -9.23 82.96
CA SER A 152 48.25 -9.97 83.98
C SER A 152 48.58 -9.07 85.18
N SER A 153 48.36 -9.64 86.37
CA SER A 153 49.14 -9.47 87.60
C SER A 153 48.77 -8.33 88.56
N SER A 154 48.16 -8.68 89.70
CA SER A 154 48.84 -8.81 91.02
C SER A 154 47.92 -9.40 92.08
#